data_AF-A0A0N4UT86-F1
#
_entry.id   AF-A0A0N4UT86-F1
#
_cell.length_a   1.000
_cell.length_b   1.000
_cell.length_c   1.000
_cell.angle_alpha   90.00
_cell.angle_beta   90.00
_cell.angle_gamma   90.00
#
_symmetry.space_group_name_H-M   'P 1'
#
loop_
_entity.id
_entity.type
_entity.pdbx_description
1 polymer ?
#
loop_
_entity_poly.entity_id
_entity_poly.type
_entity_poly.pdbx_seq_one_letter_code
_entity_poly.pdbx_strand_id
1 'polypeptide(L)'
;MIYNASAKSNNEALSLNESLYRGLVMSSELCGILLRLRSYPYGVIADIKKAFLQTELHEKGRDMTRFLWLEELFLGLKPTNLEIYQFGRIAFGFIPSPFLLTVTVAYYLRRTTEEASSEGNENRVEMLKQIQQQIHVDN
;
A
#
# COMPACT_ATOMS: atom_id res chain seq x y z
N MET A 1 -14.14 2.07 2.58
CA MET A 1 -14.26 1.46 3.92
C MET A 1 -12.85 1.23 4.44
N ILE A 2 -12.53 1.71 5.64
CA ILE A 2 -11.20 1.61 6.25
C ILE A 2 -11.26 0.52 7.33
N TYR A 3 -10.31 -0.41 7.34
CA TYR A 3 -10.26 -1.44 8.37
C TYR A 3 -9.61 -0.88 9.64
N ASN A 4 -10.28 -0.98 10.79
CA ASN A 4 -9.73 -0.48 12.05
C ASN A 4 -8.77 -1.51 12.68
N ALA A 5 -7.54 -1.58 12.17
CA ALA A 5 -6.48 -2.44 12.73
C ALA A 5 -5.88 -1.90 14.04
N SER A 6 -6.32 -0.72 14.50
CA SER A 6 -5.94 -0.16 15.80
C SER A 6 -6.93 -0.55 16.91
N ALA A 7 -7.99 -1.29 16.59
CA ALA A 7 -8.92 -1.80 17.58
C ALA A 7 -8.22 -2.76 18.54
N LYS A 8 -8.52 -2.62 19.84
CA LYS A 8 -8.00 -3.46 20.91
C LYS A 8 -9.15 -4.19 21.59
N SER A 9 -8.90 -5.43 22.00
CA SER A 9 -9.90 -6.18 22.77
C SER A 9 -10.07 -5.64 24.19
N ASN A 10 -9.02 -5.05 24.77
CA ASN A 10 -9.01 -4.38 26.07
C ASN A 10 -7.78 -3.45 26.14
N ASN A 11 -7.59 -2.74 27.24
CA ASN A 11 -6.50 -1.76 27.38
C ASN A 11 -5.09 -2.38 27.41
N GLU A 12 -4.97 -3.67 27.75
CA GLU A 12 -3.69 -4.37 27.87
C GLU A 12 -3.30 -5.12 26.59
N ALA A 13 -4.28 -5.41 25.72
CA ALA A 13 -4.07 -6.10 24.47
C ALA A 13 -3.40 -5.19 23.43
N LEU A 14 -2.49 -5.77 22.65
CA LEU A 14 -1.96 -5.12 21.46
C LEU A 14 -3.01 -5.16 20.35
N SER A 15 -3.15 -4.05 19.64
CA SER A 15 -3.85 -4.00 18.37
C SER A 15 -3.02 -4.68 17.27
N LEU A 16 -3.67 -4.98 16.15
CA LEU A 16 -2.96 -5.51 14.98
C LEU A 16 -1.89 -4.53 14.51
N ASN A 17 -2.18 -3.23 14.46
CA ASN A 17 -1.21 -2.20 14.08
C ASN A 17 -0.01 -2.09 15.03
N GLU A 18 -0.18 -2.35 16.32
CA GLU A 18 0.95 -2.39 17.26
C GLU A 18 1.80 -3.66 17.11
N SER A 19 1.20 -4.72 16.55
CA SER A 19 1.88 -6.00 16.32
C SER A 19 2.59 -6.06 14.96
N LEU A 20 2.19 -5.21 14.01
CA LEU A 20 2.76 -5.16 12.67
C LEU A 20 3.95 -4.19 12.61
N TYR A 21 5.02 -4.63 11.94
CA TYR A 21 6.14 -3.74 11.65
C TYR A 21 5.72 -2.66 10.64
N ARG A 22 5.75 -1.38 11.05
CA ARG A 22 5.37 -0.23 10.22
C ARG A 22 6.17 -0.09 8.93
N GLY A 23 7.42 -0.55 8.91
CA GLY A 23 8.34 -0.25 7.81
C GLY A 23 8.94 1.15 7.91
N LEU A 24 9.77 1.48 6.92
CA LEU A 24 10.37 2.81 6.82
C LEU A 24 9.31 3.84 6.43
N VAL A 25 9.32 4.98 7.12
CA VAL A 25 8.49 6.11 6.73
C VAL A 25 9.11 6.76 5.49
N MET A 26 8.60 6.40 4.33
CA MET A 26 9.01 6.97 3.05
C MET A 26 8.25 8.29 2.85
N SER A 27 8.66 9.34 3.55
CA SER A 27 8.13 10.68 3.30
C SER A 27 8.68 11.18 1.98
N SER A 28 7.97 10.96 0.88
CA SER A 28 8.16 11.77 -0.32
C SER A 28 7.93 13.23 0.05
N GLU A 29 8.93 14.09 -0.15
CA GLU A 29 8.75 15.53 0.03
C GLU A 29 7.75 16.03 -1.03
N LEU A 30 6.46 16.05 -0.68
CA LEU A 30 5.39 16.50 -1.57
C LEU A 30 5.71 17.88 -2.13
N CYS A 31 6.22 18.79 -1.28
CA CYS A 31 6.71 20.10 -1.70
C CYS A 31 7.80 19.99 -2.78
N GLY A 32 8.77 19.08 -2.61
CA GLY A 32 9.82 18.84 -3.60
C GLY A 32 9.27 18.29 -4.92
N ILE A 33 8.29 17.38 -4.87
CA ILE A 33 7.61 16.85 -6.06
C ILE A 33 6.86 17.98 -6.79
N LEU A 34 6.11 18.80 -6.07
CA LEU A 34 5.35 19.92 -6.64
C LEU A 34 6.26 21.01 -7.22
N LEU A 35 7.39 21.30 -6.58
CA LEU A 35 8.38 22.25 -7.10
C LEU A 35 8.99 21.74 -8.40
N ARG A 36 9.40 20.46 -8.46
CA ARG A 36 9.91 19.84 -9.70
C ARG A 36 8.87 19.87 -10.81
N LEU A 37 7.63 19.52 -10.53
CA LEU A 37 6.52 19.56 -11.49
C LEU A 37 6.36 20.96 -12.12
N ARG A 38 6.48 22.03 -11.31
CA ARG A 38 6.38 23.42 -11.78
C ARG A 38 7.58 23.89 -12.60
N SER A 39 8.74 23.25 -12.48
CA SER A 39 9.94 23.62 -13.23
C SER A 39 9.89 23.20 -14.70
N TYR A 40 8.96 22.32 -15.09
CA TYR A 40 8.80 21.86 -16.46
C TYR A 40 7.62 22.55 -17.16
N PRO A 41 7.72 22.82 -18.47
CA PRO A 41 6.63 23.45 -19.25
C PRO A 41 5.40 22.54 -19.41
N TYR A 42 5.58 21.23 -19.25
CA TYR A 42 4.53 20.23 -19.35
C TYR A 42 4.64 19.24 -18.18
N GLY A 43 3.51 18.94 -17.54
CA GLY A 43 3.42 17.98 -16.44
C GLY A 43 2.43 16.88 -16.76
N VAL A 44 2.76 15.65 -16.37
CA VAL A 44 1.85 14.49 -16.44
C VAL A 44 1.60 14.01 -15.03
N ILE A 45 0.32 13.88 -14.67
CA ILE A 45 -0.11 13.38 -13.36
C ILE A 45 -1.00 12.17 -13.61
N ALA A 46 -0.78 11.10 -12.86
CA ALA A 46 -1.58 9.89 -12.90
C ALA A 46 -1.88 9.42 -11.49
N ASP A 47 -3.09 8.88 -11.30
CA ASP A 47 -3.53 8.25 -10.06
C ASP A 47 -3.61 6.72 -10.24
N ILE A 48 -3.08 5.97 -9.28
CA ILE A 48 -3.19 4.51 -9.26
C ILE A 48 -4.43 4.13 -8.47
N LYS A 49 -5.54 4.02 -9.19
CA LYS A 49 -6.83 3.64 -8.59
C LYS A 49 -6.72 2.36 -7.78
N LYS A 50 -7.06 2.45 -6.49
CA LYS A 50 -7.05 1.33 -5.53
C LYS A 50 -5.66 0.65 -5.42
N ALA A 51 -4.58 1.44 -5.41
CA ALA A 51 -3.21 0.94 -5.39
C ALA A 51 -2.95 -0.17 -4.36
N PHE A 52 -3.40 -0.04 -3.11
CA PHE A 52 -3.24 -1.09 -2.09
C PHE A 52 -3.93 -2.41 -2.49
N LEU A 53 -5.11 -2.34 -3.10
CA LEU A 53 -5.83 -3.51 -3.59
C LEU A 53 -5.23 -4.06 -4.89
N GLN A 54 -4.20 -3.45 -5.47
CA GLN A 54 -3.43 -4.06 -6.58
C GLN A 54 -2.22 -4.83 -6.06
N THR A 55 -1.82 -4.61 -4.80
CA THR A 55 -0.68 -5.30 -4.19
C THR A 55 -1.15 -6.49 -3.38
N GLU A 56 -0.71 -7.67 -3.78
CA GLU A 56 -1.03 -8.92 -3.08
C GLU A 56 -0.15 -9.10 -1.85
N LEU A 57 -0.76 -9.62 -0.78
CA LEU A 57 -0.01 -10.07 0.37
C LEU A 57 0.55 -11.46 0.09
N HIS A 58 1.80 -11.68 0.47
CA HIS A 58 2.40 -13.00 0.48
C HIS A 58 1.56 -13.94 1.36
N GLU A 59 1.35 -15.19 0.92
CA GLU A 59 0.43 -16.13 1.58
C GLU A 59 0.70 -16.28 3.08
N LYS A 60 1.98 -16.41 3.46
CA LYS A 60 2.42 -16.47 4.87
C LYS A 60 2.01 -15.27 5.73
N GLY A 61 1.81 -14.10 5.12
CA GLY A 61 1.38 -12.87 5.82
C GLY A 61 -0.12 -12.69 5.91
N ARG A 62 -0.92 -13.44 5.12
CA ARG A 62 -2.39 -13.29 5.08
C ARG A 62 -3.06 -13.71 6.37
N ASP A 63 -2.51 -14.73 7.05
CA ASP A 63 -3.07 -15.29 8.28
C ASP A 63 -3.14 -14.26 9.43
N MET A 64 -2.25 -13.27 9.43
CA MET A 64 -2.23 -12.17 10.40
C MET A 64 -3.29 -11.10 10.14
N THR A 65 -3.98 -11.17 9.00
CA THR A 65 -4.97 -10.18 8.55
C THR A 65 -6.40 -10.70 8.67
N ARG A 66 -6.62 -11.72 9.49
CA ARG A 66 -7.95 -12.28 9.70
C ARG A 66 -8.86 -11.29 10.42
N PHE A 67 -10.13 -11.28 10.02
CA PHE A 67 -11.18 -10.50 10.66
C PHE A 67 -12.48 -11.29 10.72
N LEU A 68 -13.27 -10.95 11.73
CA LEU A 68 -14.58 -11.53 11.94
C LEU A 68 -15.63 -10.74 11.16
N TRP A 69 -16.56 -11.44 10.54
CA TRP A 69 -17.71 -10.88 9.85
C TRP A 69 -19.00 -11.49 10.39
N LEU A 70 -19.96 -10.65 10.72
CA LEU A 70 -21.30 -11.06 11.12
C LEU A 70 -22.18 -11.03 9.88
N GLU A 71 -22.76 -12.16 9.52
CA GLU A 71 -23.64 -12.26 8.35
C GLU A 71 -24.93 -11.47 8.58
N GLU A 72 -25.60 -11.72 9.72
CA GLU A 72 -26.82 -11.04 10.13
C GLU A 72 -26.64 -10.29 11.45
N LEU A 73 -26.65 -8.95 11.40
CA LEU A 73 -26.41 -8.10 12.57
C LEU A 73 -27.42 -8.34 13.71
N PHE A 74 -28.66 -8.70 13.37
CA PHE A 74 -29.75 -8.89 14.35
C PHE A 74 -29.70 -10.24 15.09
N LEU A 75 -28.96 -11.22 14.57
CA LEU A 75 -28.85 -12.55 15.19
C LEU A 75 -27.80 -12.61 16.31
N GLY A 76 -27.00 -11.56 16.47
CA GLY A 76 -25.96 -11.44 17.48
C GLY A 76 -24.74 -12.33 17.20
N LEU A 77 -23.79 -12.34 18.16
CA LEU A 77 -22.57 -13.15 18.09
C LEU A 77 -22.88 -14.63 18.39
N LYS A 78 -23.19 -15.39 17.33
CA LYS A 78 -23.37 -16.85 17.39
C LYS A 78 -22.37 -17.53 16.45
N PRO A 79 -21.87 -18.74 16.77
CA PRO A 79 -20.92 -19.45 15.89
C PRO A 79 -21.46 -19.66 14.47
N THR A 80 -22.77 -19.85 14.32
CA THR A 80 -23.44 -20.04 13.02
C THR A 80 -23.68 -18.74 12.25
N ASN A 81 -23.36 -17.58 12.82
CA ASN A 81 -23.55 -16.25 12.24
C ASN A 81 -22.21 -15.50 12.10
N LEU A 82 -21.10 -16.18 12.40
CA LEU A 82 -19.77 -15.61 12.48
C LEU A 82 -18.87 -16.27 11.44
N GLU A 83 -18.45 -15.48 10.47
CA GLU A 83 -17.52 -15.89 9.43
C GLU A 83 -16.14 -15.28 9.69
N ILE A 84 -15.10 -15.99 9.28
CA ILE A 84 -13.72 -15.52 9.37
C ILE A 84 -13.18 -15.31 7.96
N TYR A 85 -12.86 -14.07 7.64
CA TYR A 85 -12.21 -13.71 6.38
C TYR A 85 -10.76 -13.32 6.62
N GLN A 86 -9.96 -13.36 5.55
CA GLN A 86 -8.58 -12.89 5.56
C GLN A 86 -8.33 -11.99 4.35
N PHE A 87 -7.49 -10.96 4.50
CA PHE A 87 -7.12 -10.13 3.37
C PHE A 87 -6.07 -10.83 2.50
N GLY A 88 -6.36 -10.98 1.21
CA GLY A 88 -5.38 -11.45 0.21
C GLY A 88 -4.48 -10.34 -0.33
N ARG A 89 -4.84 -9.08 -0.06
CA ARG A 89 -4.21 -7.87 -0.60
C ARG A 89 -4.02 -6.85 0.51
N ILE A 90 -3.15 -5.87 0.27
CA ILE A 90 -2.93 -4.80 1.24
C ILE A 90 -4.24 -4.02 1.42
N ALA A 91 -4.64 -3.80 2.67
CA ALA A 91 -5.85 -3.08 3.03
C ALA A 91 -5.54 -1.70 3.60
N PHE A 92 -6.48 -0.77 3.43
CA PHE A 92 -6.46 0.51 4.13
C PHE A 92 -6.64 0.30 5.63
N GLY A 93 -5.78 0.93 6.42
CA GLY A 93 -5.82 0.88 7.88
C GLY A 93 -4.73 0.02 8.53
N PHE A 94 -3.99 -0.80 7.77
CA PHE A 94 -2.77 -1.42 8.29
C PHE A 94 -1.60 -0.42 8.30
N ILE A 95 -0.89 -0.38 9.42
CA ILE A 95 0.29 0.48 9.59
C ILE A 95 1.42 0.23 8.55
N PRO A 96 1.69 -1.00 8.04
CA PRO A 96 2.67 -1.20 6.98
C PRO A 96 2.20 -0.85 5.56
N SER A 97 0.91 -0.60 5.34
CA SER A 97 0.35 -0.49 3.98
C SER A 97 1.07 0.52 3.10
N PRO A 98 1.32 1.77 3.54
CA PRO A 98 2.02 2.76 2.71
C PRO A 98 3.45 2.33 2.36
N PHE A 99 4.17 1.74 3.31
CA PHE A 99 5.52 1.24 3.10
C PHE A 99 5.55 0.11 2.06
N LEU A 100 4.68 -0.90 2.23
CA LEU A 100 4.61 -2.04 1.33
C LEU A 100 4.24 -1.62 -0.10
N LEU A 101 3.30 -0.67 -0.25
CA LEU A 101 2.96 -0.11 -1.55
C LEU A 101 4.16 0.63 -2.17
N THR A 102 4.82 1.49 -1.40
CA THR A 102 5.99 2.26 -1.86
C THR A 102 7.11 1.36 -2.36
N VAL A 103 7.48 0.33 -1.58
CA VAL A 103 8.52 -0.63 -1.96
C VAL A 103 8.12 -1.42 -3.20
N THR A 104 6.84 -1.80 -3.31
CA THR A 104 6.33 -2.53 -4.47
C THR A 104 6.43 -1.69 -5.74
N VAL A 105 6.00 -0.43 -5.70
CA VAL A 105 6.10 0.50 -6.83
C VAL A 105 7.56 0.74 -7.21
N ALA A 106 8.43 0.98 -6.23
CA ALA A 106 9.86 1.18 -6.46
C ALA A 106 10.51 -0.06 -7.11
N TYR A 107 10.15 -1.26 -6.65
CA TYR A 107 10.62 -2.52 -7.22
C TYR A 107 10.24 -2.65 -8.70
N TYR A 108 8.96 -2.45 -9.03
CA TYR A 108 8.50 -2.57 -10.42
C TYR A 108 9.11 -1.51 -11.33
N LEU A 109 9.26 -0.27 -10.86
CA LEU A 109 9.93 0.76 -11.63
C LEU A 109 11.39 0.45 -11.87
N ARG A 110 12.12 -0.01 -10.85
CA ARG A 110 13.52 -0.40 -11.01
C ARG A 110 13.67 -1.50 -12.06
N ARG A 111 12.84 -2.54 -11.96
CA ARG A 111 12.85 -3.66 -12.91
C ARG A 111 12.51 -3.20 -14.34
N THR A 112 11.50 -2.35 -14.48
CA THR A 112 11.12 -1.80 -15.80
C THR A 112 12.25 -0.93 -16.40
N THR A 113 12.98 -0.19 -15.56
CA THR A 113 14.15 0.59 -15.99
C THR A 113 15.30 -0.31 -16.43
N GLU A 114 15.55 -1.41 -15.70
CA GLU A 114 16.56 -2.42 -16.06
C GLU A 114 16.20 -3.08 -17.41
N GLU A 115 14.94 -3.48 -17.60
CA GLU A 115 14.43 -4.03 -18.87
C GLU A 115 14.60 -3.03 -20.04
N ALA A 116 14.20 -1.77 -19.85
CA ALA A 116 14.37 -0.72 -20.86
C ALA A 116 15.85 -0.42 -21.20
N SER A 117 16.75 -0.59 -20.21
CA SER A 117 18.19 -0.43 -20.42
C SER A 117 18.75 -1.57 -21.27
N SER A 118 18.31 -2.81 -21.03
CA SER A 118 18.68 -3.97 -21.84
C SER A 118 18.16 -3.89 -23.28
N GLU A 119 17.02 -3.22 -23.50
CA GLU A 119 16.46 -2.95 -24.83
C GLU A 119 17.18 -1.81 -25.59
N GLY A 120 18.06 -1.05 -24.93
CA GLY A 120 18.74 0.10 -25.51
C GLY A 120 17.84 1.34 -25.72
N ASN A 121 16.72 1.44 -25.00
CA ASN A 121 15.78 2.56 -25.15
C ASN A 121 16.11 3.69 -24.14
N GLU A 122 17.08 4.52 -24.49
CA GLU A 122 17.58 5.59 -23.62
C GLU A 122 16.49 6.58 -23.18
N ASN A 123 15.57 6.93 -24.09
CA ASN A 123 14.44 7.84 -23.78
C ASN A 123 13.52 7.25 -22.72
N ARG A 124 13.21 5.95 -22.82
CA ARG A 124 12.37 5.25 -21.84
C ARG A 124 13.08 5.15 -20.48
N VAL A 125 14.39 4.90 -20.48
CA VAL A 125 15.19 4.86 -19.25
C VAL A 125 15.19 6.21 -18.53
N GLU A 126 15.42 7.31 -19.25
CA GLU A 126 15.39 8.66 -18.69
C GLU A 126 14.01 9.01 -18.11
N MET A 127 12.94 8.70 -18.86
CA MET A 127 11.58 8.90 -18.37
C MET A 127 11.29 8.13 -17.08
N LEU A 128 11.68 6.86 -17.00
CA LEU A 128 11.45 6.02 -15.81
C LEU A 128 12.24 6.52 -14.60
N LYS A 129 13.47 7.01 -14.79
CA LYS A 129 14.27 7.64 -13.72
C LYS A 129 13.60 8.90 -13.18
N GLN A 130 12.99 9.72 -14.04
CA GLN A 130 12.25 10.90 -13.61
C GLN A 130 11.00 10.52 -12.81
N ILE A 131 10.24 9.51 -13.27
CA ILE A 131 9.07 9.00 -12.53
C ILE A 131 9.47 8.52 -11.14
N GLN A 132 10.58 7.78 -11.00
CA GLN A 132 11.06 7.29 -9.70
C GLN A 132 11.29 8.41 -8.67
N GLN A 133 11.64 9.62 -9.10
CA GLN A 133 11.91 10.76 -8.21
C GLN A 133 10.66 11.59 -7.87
N GLN A 134 9.50 11.25 -8.46
CA GLN A 134 8.28 12.07 -8.42
C GLN A 134 7.06 11.31 -7.89
N ILE A 135 7.24 10.12 -7.33
CA ILE A 135 6.15 9.34 -6.74
C ILE A 135 5.80 9.85 -5.34
N HIS A 136 4.49 9.98 -5.12
CA HIS A 136 3.89 10.20 -3.82
C HIS A 136 2.97 9.01 -3.50
N VAL A 137 2.98 8.58 -2.24
CA VAL A 137 1.98 7.65 -1.69
C VAL A 137 1.29 8.36 -0.55
N ASP A 138 -0.02 8.50 -0.66
CA ASP A 138 -0.86 9.08 0.40
C ASP A 138 -0.84 8.13 1.62
N ASN A 139 -0.62 8.69 2.81
CA ASN A 139 -0.71 7.98 4.09
C ASN A 139 -2.10 8.09 4.71
#